data_AF-A0A671ETH3-F1
#
_entry.id   AF-A0A671ETH3-F1
#
_cell.length_a   1.000
_cell.length_b   1.000
_cell.length_c   1.000
_cell.angle_alpha   90.00
_cell.angle_beta   90.00
_cell.angle_gamma   90.00
#
_symmetry.space_group_name_H-M   'P 1'
#
loop_
_entity.id
_entity.type
_entity.pdbx_description
1 polymer ?
#
loop_
_entity_poly.entity_id
_entity_poly.type
_entity_poly.pdbx_seq_one_letter_code
_entity_poly.pdbx_strand_id
1 'polypeptide(L)'
;MFLEPQETMPQTSVVFSSILRPSCSAEVQPGMGERGVGADGSGDLIFQDGRLISGSLEALMEHLVPTVDYYPDRTYIFTFLLSSRVFVPPHDLLARVGHICLEQRQQLEAGSEKAKLKSFSAKIVQLLKEWTEAFPYDFQDEKAMAELKAITHRVTQCDEESGTVKKAIGQMMQGLLLSLAARGQLQELREKFRTPAVDKGPILKAKPPATQKDILGICCDPLVLAQQLTHIELERLSSIHPEDLMQIISHMDSRDKHRVVKKKHRTRMLEFFIDVARECFNIGNFNSMMAIISGMNLSPVARLKKTWSKVKTAKFDVLEHHMDPSSNFCNYRTALQGATQRSQTANSSREKIVIPVFNLFIKDIYFLHKIHTNHLPNGHVNFKKFWEISRQIHEFMTWTQVECPFEKDKKIQSYLLTAPIYSEEALFIASFESEGPENHMEKDSWKNLRTTVLNRA
;
A
#
# COMPACT_ATOMS: atom_id res chain seq x y z
N MET A 1 25.41 -18.66 -27.03
CA MET A 1 24.29 -18.43 -27.98
C MET A 1 23.04 -18.93 -27.28
N PHE A 2 22.47 -18.10 -26.39
CA PHE A 2 21.32 -18.43 -25.55
C PHE A 2 20.14 -17.59 -26.05
N LEU A 3 19.03 -18.27 -26.36
CA LEU A 3 17.78 -17.69 -26.82
C LEU A 3 16.94 -17.32 -25.60
N GLU A 4 16.52 -16.05 -25.52
CA GLU A 4 15.51 -15.54 -24.59
C GLU A 4 14.11 -16.08 -24.96
N PRO A 5 13.20 -16.30 -23.98
CA PRO A 5 11.79 -16.42 -24.26
C PRO A 5 11.12 -15.03 -24.21
N GLN A 6 10.56 -14.61 -25.34
CA GLN A 6 9.57 -13.54 -25.43
C GLN A 6 8.27 -13.99 -24.75
N GLU A 7 7.87 -13.32 -23.66
CA GLU A 7 6.47 -13.27 -23.24
C GLU A 7 5.88 -11.94 -23.71
N THR A 8 4.95 -12.04 -24.65
CA THR A 8 4.15 -10.94 -25.16
C THR A 8 2.95 -10.72 -24.25
N MET A 9 2.94 -9.62 -23.50
CA MET A 9 1.71 -9.11 -22.88
C MET A 9 0.72 -8.69 -23.98
N PRO A 10 -0.60 -8.93 -23.82
CA PRO A 10 -1.59 -8.42 -24.76
C PRO A 10 -1.55 -6.89 -24.77
N GLN A 11 -1.23 -6.34 -25.94
CA GLN A 11 -1.24 -4.91 -26.20
C GLN A 11 -2.66 -4.37 -26.11
N THR A 12 -2.87 -3.38 -25.24
CA THR A 12 -3.84 -2.31 -25.48
C THR A 12 -3.03 -1.04 -25.61
N SER A 13 -2.64 -0.76 -26.86
CA SER A 13 -1.91 0.42 -27.24
C SER A 13 -2.89 1.55 -27.62
N VAL A 14 -2.39 2.75 -27.37
CA VAL A 14 -2.72 4.05 -27.98
C VAL A 14 -3.76 4.94 -27.27
N VAL A 15 -3.26 6.15 -27.04
CA VAL A 15 -3.86 7.39 -26.54
C VAL A 15 -3.98 7.46 -25.03
N PHE A 16 -3.15 8.28 -24.37
CA PHE A 16 -3.57 9.29 -23.37
C PHE A 16 -2.34 10.03 -22.82
N SER A 17 -2.07 11.23 -23.34
CA SER A 17 -1.16 12.21 -22.73
C SER A 17 -1.91 13.35 -22.03
N SER A 18 -3.12 13.11 -21.48
CA SER A 18 -4.00 14.21 -21.07
C SER A 18 -4.94 13.91 -19.89
N ILE A 19 -4.58 13.04 -18.94
CA ILE A 19 -5.48 12.72 -17.81
C ILE A 19 -4.75 12.83 -16.47
N LEU A 20 -4.33 14.04 -16.11
CA LEU A 20 -4.13 14.48 -14.72
C LEU A 20 -4.50 15.97 -14.60
N ARG A 21 -5.78 16.31 -14.81
CA ARG A 21 -6.36 17.57 -14.33
C ARG A 21 -7.88 17.49 -14.26
N PRO A 22 -8.53 18.00 -13.21
CA PRO A 22 -9.94 18.32 -13.23
C PRO A 22 -10.17 19.77 -13.70
N SER A 23 -11.21 19.92 -14.52
CA SER A 23 -12.02 21.13 -14.77
C SER A 23 -11.67 22.06 -15.95
N CYS A 24 -12.76 22.41 -16.64
CA CYS A 24 -12.94 23.30 -17.78
C CYS A 24 -12.57 24.77 -17.48
N SER A 25 -12.24 25.48 -18.56
CA SER A 25 -12.27 26.94 -18.81
C SER A 25 -10.92 27.64 -19.01
N ALA A 26 -10.80 28.22 -20.21
CA ALA A 26 -10.05 29.39 -20.68
C ALA A 26 -8.55 29.55 -20.33
N GLU A 27 -7.73 29.44 -21.39
CA GLU A 27 -6.30 29.76 -21.40
C GLU A 27 -6.04 31.27 -21.25
N VAL A 28 -5.09 31.63 -20.38
CA VAL A 28 -4.37 32.91 -20.39
C VAL A 28 -2.87 32.60 -20.36
N GLN A 29 -2.11 33.18 -21.28
CA GLN A 29 -0.67 32.98 -21.48
C GLN A 29 0.18 33.45 -20.27
N PRO A 30 1.35 32.84 -20.00
CA PRO A 30 2.21 33.25 -18.90
C PRO A 30 3.17 34.39 -19.30
N GLY A 31 3.12 35.49 -18.55
CA GLY A 31 4.14 36.53 -18.53
C GLY A 31 5.37 36.11 -17.72
N MET A 32 6.54 36.62 -18.13
CA MET A 32 7.85 36.39 -17.51
C MET A 32 7.86 36.82 -16.03
N GLY A 33 8.16 35.89 -15.12
CA GLY A 33 8.31 36.14 -13.69
C GLY A 33 9.76 36.45 -13.30
N GLU A 34 9.92 37.51 -12.50
CA GLU A 34 11.17 38.14 -12.10
C GLU A 34 12.05 37.27 -11.19
N ARG A 35 13.37 37.49 -11.31
CA ARG A 35 14.43 36.80 -10.56
C ARG A 35 14.72 37.59 -9.28
N GLY A 36 14.22 37.11 -8.14
CA GLY A 36 14.54 37.67 -6.82
C GLY A 36 15.93 37.22 -6.35
N VAL A 37 16.84 38.17 -6.16
CA VAL A 37 18.17 37.94 -5.59
C VAL A 37 18.12 38.20 -4.09
N GLY A 38 18.44 37.19 -3.29
CA GLY A 38 18.69 37.29 -1.84
C GLY A 38 19.89 36.42 -1.49
N ALA A 39 20.87 37.01 -0.80
CA ALA A 39 22.20 36.47 -0.58
C ALA A 39 22.28 35.32 0.44
N ASP A 40 23.29 34.47 0.22
CA ASP A 40 23.86 33.37 1.03
C ASP A 40 23.05 32.07 1.22
N GLY A 41 23.58 30.98 0.64
CA GLY A 41 23.24 29.57 0.90
C GLY A 41 22.06 28.96 0.14
N SER A 42 21.09 29.74 -0.32
CA SER A 42 19.78 29.23 -0.80
C SER A 42 19.63 29.08 -2.33
N GLY A 43 20.71 29.25 -3.09
CA GLY A 43 20.68 29.48 -4.54
C GLY A 43 20.14 28.34 -5.43
N ASP A 44 20.00 27.14 -4.89
CA ASP A 44 19.64 25.94 -5.68
C ASP A 44 18.19 25.47 -5.48
N LEU A 45 17.42 26.02 -4.54
CA LEU A 45 16.01 25.64 -4.36
C LEU A 45 15.11 26.45 -5.28
N ILE A 46 14.26 25.77 -6.04
CA ILE A 46 13.32 26.37 -6.99
C ILE A 46 11.90 26.21 -6.45
N PHE A 47 11.22 27.34 -6.28
CA PHE A 47 9.82 27.41 -5.86
C PHE A 47 8.92 27.90 -7.01
N GLN A 48 7.70 27.39 -7.07
CA GLN A 48 6.63 27.87 -7.93
C GLN A 48 5.35 27.97 -7.11
N ASP A 49 4.69 29.13 -7.14
CA ASP A 49 3.49 29.43 -6.36
C ASP A 49 3.64 29.11 -4.85
N GLY A 50 4.82 29.41 -4.29
CA GLY A 50 5.16 29.13 -2.90
C GLY A 50 5.43 27.66 -2.57
N ARG A 51 5.46 26.76 -3.57
CA ARG A 51 5.75 25.33 -3.39
C ARG A 51 7.12 24.98 -3.95
N LEU A 52 7.90 24.23 -3.18
CA LEU A 52 9.18 23.70 -3.63
C LEU A 52 8.94 22.67 -4.74
N ILE A 53 9.52 22.91 -5.92
CA ILE A 53 9.34 22.06 -7.10
C ILE A 53 10.63 21.32 -7.49
N SER A 54 11.81 21.88 -7.20
CA SER A 54 13.08 21.19 -7.40
C SER A 54 14.21 21.83 -6.60
N GLY A 55 15.32 21.11 -6.44
CA GLY A 55 16.57 21.67 -5.93
C GLY A 55 17.74 20.70 -6.05
N SER A 56 18.97 21.16 -5.82
CA SER A 56 20.10 20.25 -5.66
C SER A 56 19.89 19.38 -4.42
N LEU A 57 20.44 18.15 -4.43
CA LEU A 57 20.28 17.22 -3.30
C LEU A 57 20.81 17.85 -2.00
N GLU A 58 21.95 18.52 -2.08
CA GLU A 58 22.57 19.23 -0.96
C GLU A 58 21.66 20.31 -0.38
N ALA A 59 21.11 21.19 -1.22
CA ALA A 59 20.20 22.23 -0.77
C ALA A 59 18.91 21.67 -0.16
N LEU A 60 18.41 20.52 -0.65
CA LEU A 60 17.29 19.82 -0.03
C LEU A 60 17.66 19.23 1.34
N MET A 61 18.84 18.61 1.47
CA MET A 61 19.32 18.10 2.75
C MET A 61 19.49 19.22 3.79
N GLU A 62 19.98 20.38 3.36
CA GLU A 62 20.08 21.58 4.20
C GLU A 62 18.70 22.13 4.59
N HIS A 63 17.76 22.16 3.65
CA HIS A 63 16.38 22.61 3.89
C HIS A 63 15.60 21.72 4.86
N LEU A 64 16.02 20.46 5.06
CA LEU A 64 15.48 19.55 6.07
C LEU A 64 15.89 19.94 7.50
N VAL A 65 17.04 20.61 7.69
CA VAL A 65 17.56 20.92 9.02
C VAL A 65 16.99 22.26 9.50
N PRO A 66 16.23 22.31 10.62
CA PRO A 66 15.74 23.55 11.18
C PRO A 66 16.87 24.52 11.51
N THR A 67 16.61 25.82 11.43
CA THR A 67 17.52 26.87 11.93
C THR A 67 16.85 27.63 13.08
N VAL A 68 17.50 28.68 13.60
CA VAL A 68 16.88 29.53 14.63
C VAL A 68 15.53 30.10 14.15
N ASP A 69 15.45 30.56 12.91
CA ASP A 69 14.29 31.28 12.38
C ASP A 69 13.41 30.45 11.44
N TYR A 70 13.85 29.22 11.11
CA TYR A 70 13.16 28.34 10.17
C TYR A 70 12.85 26.97 10.79
N TYR A 71 11.74 26.37 10.36
CA TYR A 71 11.42 24.96 10.58
C TYR A 71 10.72 24.45 9.31
N PRO A 72 11.14 23.30 8.73
CA PRO A 72 10.54 22.77 7.53
C PRO A 72 9.08 22.39 7.75
N ASP A 73 8.23 22.61 6.75
CA ASP A 73 6.83 22.20 6.87
C ASP A 73 6.73 20.66 6.92
N ARG A 74 5.70 20.15 7.61
CA ARG A 74 5.52 18.71 7.81
C ARG A 74 5.35 17.93 6.51
N THR A 75 4.76 18.55 5.49
CA THR A 75 4.61 17.90 4.18
C THR A 75 5.98 17.74 3.52
N TYR A 76 6.83 18.77 3.56
CA TYR A 76 8.20 18.69 3.10
C TYR A 76 9.01 17.64 3.86
N ILE A 77 8.95 17.62 5.19
CA ILE A 77 9.67 16.62 6.02
C ILE A 77 9.25 15.21 5.59
N PHE A 78 7.96 14.92 5.56
CA PHE A 78 7.47 13.61 5.15
C PHE A 78 7.86 13.26 3.71
N THR A 79 7.65 14.17 2.75
CA THR A 79 7.98 13.94 1.34
C THR A 79 9.48 13.72 1.13
N PHE A 80 10.33 14.56 1.72
CA PHE A 80 11.77 14.46 1.53
C PHE A 80 12.33 13.23 2.24
N LEU A 81 11.94 12.95 3.49
CA LEU A 81 12.36 11.73 4.18
C LEU A 81 11.90 10.47 3.45
N LEU A 82 10.68 10.45 2.90
CA LEU A 82 10.18 9.34 2.08
C LEU A 82 11.05 9.11 0.83
N SER A 83 11.26 10.19 0.07
CA SER A 83 11.88 10.15 -1.26
C SER A 83 13.41 10.16 -1.26
N SER A 84 14.04 10.64 -0.18
CA SER A 84 15.49 10.71 -0.05
C SER A 84 16.15 9.33 -0.21
N ARG A 85 15.46 8.25 0.16
CA ARG A 85 15.91 6.84 -0.02
C ARG A 85 16.26 6.47 -1.47
N VAL A 86 15.75 7.22 -2.44
CA VAL A 86 16.09 7.05 -3.86
C VAL A 86 17.50 7.58 -4.18
N PHE A 87 18.00 8.51 -3.37
CA PHE A 87 19.23 9.26 -3.61
C PHE A 87 20.31 9.00 -2.55
N VAL A 88 19.92 8.84 -1.29
CA VAL A 88 20.78 8.73 -0.11
C VAL A 88 20.16 7.73 0.88
N PRO A 89 20.95 6.78 1.40
CA PRO A 89 20.51 5.91 2.50
C PRO A 89 20.12 6.71 3.77
N PRO A 90 19.14 6.27 4.57
CA PRO A 90 18.73 7.00 5.77
C PRO A 90 19.84 7.30 6.78
N HIS A 91 20.80 6.39 6.97
CA HIS A 91 21.93 6.60 7.88
C HIS A 91 22.88 7.70 7.39
N ASP A 92 23.10 7.79 6.08
CA ASP A 92 23.93 8.84 5.48
C ASP A 92 23.23 10.20 5.54
N LEU A 93 21.90 10.24 5.33
CA LEU A 93 21.10 11.46 5.53
C LEU A 93 21.16 11.91 6.98
N LEU A 94 21.02 10.98 7.93
CA LEU A 94 21.06 11.29 9.35
C LEU A 94 22.44 11.81 9.78
N ALA A 95 23.52 11.23 9.24
CA ALA A 95 24.88 11.72 9.47
C ALA A 95 25.06 13.14 8.93
N ARG A 96 24.52 13.45 7.75
CA ARG A 96 24.56 14.81 7.21
C ARG A 96 23.74 15.80 8.04
N VAL A 97 22.55 15.42 8.49
CA VAL A 97 21.76 16.22 9.45
C VAL A 97 22.57 16.48 10.71
N GLY A 98 23.24 15.45 11.26
CA GLY A 98 24.09 15.57 12.43
C GLY A 98 25.30 16.49 12.23
N HIS A 99 25.87 16.53 11.02
CA HIS A 99 26.95 17.44 10.65
C HIS A 99 26.47 18.90 10.60
N ILE A 100 25.39 19.17 9.86
CA ILE A 100 24.81 20.53 9.75
C ILE A 100 24.39 21.05 11.14
N CYS A 101 23.82 20.17 11.97
CA CYS A 101 23.47 20.52 13.35
C CYS A 101 24.69 20.95 14.18
N LEU A 102 25.85 20.30 13.97
CA LEU A 102 27.08 20.63 14.68
C LEU A 102 27.65 21.98 14.21
N GLU A 103 27.67 22.23 12.92
CA GLU A 103 28.17 23.48 12.34
C GLU A 103 27.33 24.68 12.81
N GLN A 104 25.99 24.59 12.71
CA GLN A 104 25.10 25.64 13.18
C GLN A 104 25.25 25.89 14.69
N ARG A 105 25.46 24.82 15.47
CA ARG A 105 25.70 24.95 16.91
C ARG A 105 26.98 25.71 17.22
N GLN A 106 28.10 25.36 16.57
CA GLN A 106 29.39 26.03 16.80
C GLN A 106 29.32 27.53 16.51
N GLN A 107 28.55 27.92 15.48
CA GLN A 107 28.28 29.32 15.16
C GLN A 107 27.47 30.03 16.25
N LEU A 108 26.44 29.38 16.80
CA LEU A 108 25.59 29.94 17.86
C LEU A 108 26.31 30.04 19.21
N GLU A 109 27.19 29.09 19.54
CA GLU A 109 27.99 29.11 20.78
C GLU A 109 29.00 30.26 20.79
N ALA A 110 29.53 30.64 19.62
CA ALA A 110 30.41 31.80 19.48
C ALA A 110 29.68 33.15 19.74
N GLY A 111 28.35 33.19 19.57
CA GLY A 111 27.53 34.41 19.67
C GLY A 111 27.02 34.76 21.08
N SER A 112 27.24 33.92 22.10
CA SER A 112 26.73 34.11 23.49
C SER A 112 25.18 34.11 23.63
N GLU A 113 24.43 33.58 22.67
CA GLU A 113 22.96 33.60 22.63
C GLU A 113 22.33 32.29 23.13
N LYS A 114 22.45 31.99 24.44
CA LYS A 114 21.94 30.75 25.06
C LYS A 114 20.47 30.42 24.74
N ALA A 115 19.61 31.45 24.63
CA ALA A 115 18.19 31.27 24.32
C ALA A 115 17.95 30.72 22.90
N LYS A 116 18.72 31.19 21.91
CA LYS A 116 18.62 30.71 20.52
C LYS A 116 19.12 29.28 20.39
N LEU A 117 20.20 28.93 21.11
CA LEU A 117 20.71 27.56 21.16
C LEU A 117 19.69 26.57 21.76
N LYS A 118 18.95 26.98 22.80
CA LYS A 118 17.86 26.16 23.38
C LYS A 118 16.70 25.97 22.40
N SER A 119 16.27 27.04 21.73
CA SER A 119 15.21 26.97 20.70
C SER A 119 15.59 26.05 19.54
N PHE A 120 16.82 26.21 19.02
CA PHE A 120 17.38 25.36 17.96
C PHE A 120 17.40 23.88 18.38
N SER A 121 17.90 23.60 19.59
CA SER A 121 17.93 22.25 20.16
C SER A 121 16.56 21.58 20.20
N ALA A 122 15.52 22.32 20.63
CA ALA A 122 14.15 21.82 20.65
C ALA A 122 13.62 21.49 19.25
N LYS A 123 13.94 22.32 18.25
CA LYS A 123 13.57 22.08 16.84
C LYS A 123 14.24 20.82 16.27
N ILE A 124 15.51 20.56 16.60
CA ILE A 124 16.20 19.34 16.17
C ILE A 124 15.53 18.10 16.78
N VAL A 125 15.18 18.13 18.07
CA VAL A 125 14.45 17.00 18.69
C VAL A 125 13.09 16.80 18.04
N GLN A 126 12.38 17.88 17.68
CA GLN A 126 11.11 17.79 16.97
C GLN A 126 11.26 17.14 15.58
N LEU A 127 12.31 17.50 14.82
CA LEU A 127 12.60 16.87 13.52
C LEU A 127 12.87 15.36 13.69
N LEU A 128 13.74 14.98 14.63
CA LEU A 128 14.07 13.58 14.89
C LEU A 128 12.84 12.79 15.34
N LYS A 129 11.96 13.41 16.12
CA LYS A 129 10.69 12.82 16.52
C LYS A 129 9.79 12.57 15.32
N GLU A 130 9.62 13.55 14.45
CA GLU A 130 8.81 13.40 13.23
C GLU A 130 9.36 12.31 12.30
N TRP A 131 10.70 12.19 12.20
CA TRP A 131 11.33 11.11 11.44
C TRP A 131 11.10 9.73 12.08
N THR A 132 11.36 9.58 13.39
CA THR A 132 11.21 8.30 14.10
C THR A 132 9.76 7.83 14.19
N GLU A 133 8.79 8.73 14.21
CA GLU A 133 7.36 8.41 14.17
C GLU A 133 6.89 8.05 12.74
N ALA A 134 7.35 8.77 11.72
CA ALA A 134 6.94 8.52 10.34
C ALA A 134 7.62 7.27 9.74
N PHE A 135 8.90 7.05 10.05
CA PHE A 135 9.74 6.01 9.46
C PHE A 135 10.62 5.31 10.52
N PRO A 136 10.03 4.61 11.50
CA PRO A 136 10.80 3.96 12.57
C PRO A 136 11.84 2.96 12.04
N TYR A 137 11.62 2.37 10.86
CA TYR A 137 12.48 1.35 10.28
C TYR A 137 13.80 1.86 9.71
N ASP A 138 13.91 3.16 9.44
CA ASP A 138 15.20 3.75 9.09
C ASP A 138 16.24 3.57 10.20
N PHE A 139 15.78 3.37 11.44
CA PHE A 139 16.61 3.18 12.63
C PHE A 139 16.77 1.71 13.03
N GLN A 140 16.36 0.77 12.17
CA GLN A 140 16.67 -0.65 12.38
C GLN A 140 18.16 -0.92 12.19
N ASP A 141 18.82 -0.13 11.34
CA ASP A 141 20.25 -0.20 11.09
C ASP A 141 21.05 0.36 12.28
N GLU A 142 22.14 -0.34 12.66
CA GLU A 142 22.97 0.06 13.79
C GLU A 142 23.65 1.42 13.58
N LYS A 143 24.02 1.78 12.34
CA LYS A 143 24.64 3.08 12.05
C LYS A 143 23.64 4.20 12.21
N ALA A 144 22.42 4.03 11.71
CA ALA A 144 21.34 5.00 11.91
C ALA A 144 21.03 5.20 13.40
N MET A 145 20.91 4.11 14.17
CA MET A 145 20.68 4.18 15.61
C MET A 145 21.85 4.84 16.36
N ALA A 146 23.10 4.58 15.94
CA ALA A 146 24.29 5.21 16.52
C ALA A 146 24.30 6.73 16.26
N GLU A 147 23.98 7.16 15.04
CA GLU A 147 23.94 8.57 14.69
C GLU A 147 22.79 9.31 15.41
N LEU A 148 21.61 8.69 15.52
CA LEU A 148 20.51 9.22 16.33
C LEU A 148 20.95 9.47 17.79
N LYS A 149 21.66 8.50 18.39
CA LYS A 149 22.22 8.64 19.74
C LYS A 149 23.27 9.74 19.82
N ALA A 150 24.12 9.88 18.81
CA ALA A 150 25.14 10.93 18.75
C ALA A 150 24.53 12.33 18.67
N ILE A 151 23.49 12.52 17.83
CA ILE A 151 22.77 13.80 17.73
C ILE A 151 22.04 14.12 19.03
N THR A 152 21.27 13.18 19.58
CA THR A 152 20.49 13.39 20.81
C THR A 152 21.38 13.65 22.03
N HIS A 153 22.53 12.97 22.14
CA HIS A 153 23.52 13.24 23.20
C HIS A 153 24.06 14.67 23.09
N ARG A 154 24.44 15.12 21.88
CA ARG A 154 24.90 16.50 21.65
C ARG A 154 23.84 17.52 22.06
N VAL A 155 22.59 17.32 21.65
CA VAL A 155 21.49 18.25 21.94
C VAL A 155 21.13 18.30 23.43
N THR A 156 21.30 17.19 24.17
CA THR A 156 21.01 17.14 25.61
C THR A 156 21.99 17.97 26.45
N GLN A 157 23.22 18.16 25.99
CA GLN A 157 24.23 18.98 26.68
C GLN A 157 23.85 20.48 26.76
N CYS A 158 22.82 20.92 26.03
CA CYS A 158 22.37 22.31 26.02
C CYS A 158 21.21 22.61 27.01
N ASP A 159 20.68 21.60 27.72
CA ASP A 159 19.45 21.70 28.53
C ASP A 159 19.66 21.37 30.03
N GLU A 160 20.76 21.83 30.62
CA GLU A 160 21.11 21.49 32.02
C GLU A 160 20.08 22.00 33.07
N GLU A 161 19.34 23.08 32.80
CA GLU A 161 18.43 23.70 33.79
C GLU A 161 16.95 23.30 33.69
N SER A 162 16.46 22.83 32.52
CA SER A 162 15.01 22.65 32.27
C SER A 162 14.56 21.20 32.11
N GLY A 163 15.47 20.28 31.77
CA GLY A 163 15.21 18.84 31.59
C GLY A 163 14.14 18.47 30.55
N THR A 164 13.61 19.44 29.80
CA THR A 164 12.45 19.28 28.91
C THR A 164 12.87 18.59 27.61
N VAL A 165 14.03 18.97 27.07
CA VAL A 165 14.63 18.37 25.87
C VAL A 165 15.02 16.92 26.17
N LYS A 166 15.64 16.68 27.33
CA LYS A 166 15.98 15.32 27.79
C LYS A 166 14.76 14.41 27.91
N LYS A 167 13.66 14.93 28.46
CA LYS A 167 12.39 14.19 28.57
C LYS A 167 11.80 13.88 27.19
N ALA A 168 11.80 14.85 26.26
CA ALA A 168 11.31 14.65 24.91
C ALA A 168 12.12 13.58 24.14
N ILE A 169 13.46 13.63 24.26
CA ILE A 169 14.36 12.61 23.69
C ILE A 169 14.05 11.23 24.29
N GLY A 170 13.87 11.13 25.61
CA GLY A 170 13.53 9.87 26.27
C GLY A 170 12.21 9.26 25.75
N GLN A 171 11.18 10.09 25.60
CA GLN A 171 9.88 9.68 25.05
C GLN A 171 9.98 9.23 23.58
N MET A 172 10.71 9.99 22.76
CA MET A 172 10.96 9.66 21.36
C MET A 172 11.68 8.31 21.21
N MET A 173 12.78 8.12 21.95
CA MET A 173 13.56 6.87 21.93
C MET A 173 12.72 5.67 22.40
N GLN A 174 11.89 5.87 23.44
CA GLN A 174 10.99 4.82 23.91
C GLN A 174 9.94 4.45 22.86
N GLY A 175 9.31 5.44 22.21
CA GLY A 175 8.35 5.23 21.13
C GLY A 175 8.96 4.46 19.95
N LEU A 176 10.17 4.86 19.52
CA LEU A 176 10.89 4.19 18.45
C LEU A 176 11.16 2.71 18.76
N LEU A 177 11.67 2.40 19.96
CA LEU A 177 11.95 1.03 20.37
C LEU A 177 10.70 0.16 20.43
N LEU A 178 9.56 0.72 20.87
CA LEU A 178 8.28 0.01 20.86
C LEU A 178 7.82 -0.30 19.43
N SER A 179 7.92 0.66 18.51
CA SER A 179 7.58 0.46 17.09
C SER A 179 8.44 -0.63 16.44
N LEU A 180 9.76 -0.62 16.69
CA LEU A 180 10.68 -1.64 16.19
C LEU A 180 10.39 -3.03 16.79
N ALA A 181 10.09 -3.11 18.09
CA ALA A 181 9.76 -4.37 18.77
C ALA A 181 8.43 -4.98 18.26
N ALA A 182 7.41 -4.15 18.03
CA ALA A 182 6.11 -4.60 17.52
C ALA A 182 6.26 -5.30 16.15
N ARG A 183 7.12 -4.78 15.26
CA ARG A 183 7.42 -5.45 13.97
C ARG A 183 8.21 -6.74 14.15
N GLY A 184 9.21 -6.78 15.03
CA GLY A 184 9.95 -8.01 15.32
C GLY A 184 9.01 -9.15 15.72
N GLN A 185 8.04 -8.85 16.60
CA GLN A 185 7.01 -9.81 17.00
C GLN A 185 6.08 -10.22 15.85
N LEU A 186 5.66 -9.27 15.01
CA LEU A 186 4.81 -9.55 13.84
C LEU A 186 5.55 -10.40 12.79
N GLN A 187 6.83 -10.13 12.56
CA GLN A 187 7.69 -10.91 11.67
C GLN A 187 7.91 -12.32 12.21
N GLU A 188 8.20 -12.47 13.51
CA GLU A 188 8.29 -13.80 14.13
C GLU A 188 6.97 -14.58 14.05
N LEU A 189 5.83 -13.94 14.32
CA LEU A 189 4.51 -14.54 14.14
C LEU A 189 4.32 -14.96 12.68
N ARG A 190 4.66 -14.09 11.73
CA ARG A 190 4.58 -14.38 10.29
C ARG A 190 5.46 -15.55 9.89
N GLU A 191 6.69 -15.66 10.40
CA GLU A 191 7.56 -16.81 10.16
C GLU A 191 7.06 -18.08 10.85
N LYS A 192 6.45 -17.98 12.04
CA LYS A 192 5.79 -19.11 12.72
C LYS A 192 4.56 -19.61 11.95
N PHE A 193 3.83 -18.73 11.26
CA PHE A 193 2.67 -19.06 10.43
C PHE A 193 3.01 -19.32 8.95
N ARG A 194 4.20 -18.92 8.50
CA ARG A 194 4.77 -19.35 7.24
C ARG A 194 5.17 -20.81 7.43
N THR A 195 4.21 -21.71 7.18
CA THR A 195 4.54 -23.11 6.95
C THR A 195 5.68 -23.13 5.94
N PRO A 196 6.82 -23.79 6.23
CA PRO A 196 7.80 -24.00 5.18
C PRO A 196 7.04 -24.65 4.03
N ALA A 197 7.30 -24.20 2.80
CA ALA A 197 7.05 -25.05 1.65
C ALA A 197 7.96 -26.27 1.84
N VAL A 198 7.57 -27.18 2.72
CA VAL A 198 8.17 -28.48 2.85
C VAL A 198 7.81 -29.12 1.53
N ASP A 199 8.85 -29.34 0.75
CA ASP A 199 8.94 -30.36 -0.28
C ASP A 199 8.41 -31.67 0.30
N LYS A 200 7.09 -31.82 0.32
CA LYS A 200 6.44 -33.08 0.62
C LYS A 200 6.41 -33.79 -0.72
N GLY A 201 7.44 -34.60 -0.93
CA GLY A 201 7.38 -35.74 -1.83
C GLY A 201 6.06 -36.51 -1.65
N PRO A 202 5.69 -37.37 -2.60
CA PRO A 202 4.31 -37.72 -2.90
C PRO A 202 3.59 -38.30 -1.68
N ILE A 203 2.85 -37.46 -0.95
CA ILE A 203 1.85 -37.92 0.02
C ILE A 203 0.64 -38.36 -0.79
N LEU A 204 0.79 -39.53 -1.38
CA LEU A 204 -0.33 -40.35 -1.79
C LEU A 204 -1.09 -40.74 -0.52
N LYS A 205 -2.39 -40.41 -0.52
CA LYS A 205 -3.44 -40.93 0.37
C LYS A 205 -3.57 -40.25 1.75
N ALA A 206 -4.15 -39.05 1.77
CA ALA A 206 -5.05 -38.67 2.85
C ALA A 206 -6.36 -38.15 2.26
N LYS A 207 -7.44 -38.92 2.43
CA LYS A 207 -8.81 -38.52 2.09
C LYS A 207 -9.20 -37.40 3.06
N PRO A 208 -9.59 -36.19 2.61
CA PRO A 208 -10.07 -35.15 3.52
C PRO A 208 -11.31 -35.67 4.27
N PRO A 209 -11.45 -35.41 5.58
CA PRO A 209 -12.60 -35.88 6.34
C PRO A 209 -13.90 -35.33 5.72
N ALA A 210 -14.88 -36.21 5.57
CA ALA A 210 -16.13 -36.00 4.82
C ALA A 210 -17.11 -34.95 5.43
N THR A 211 -16.65 -34.13 6.37
CA THR A 211 -17.48 -33.27 7.24
C THR A 211 -17.08 -31.80 7.26
N GLN A 212 -16.15 -31.33 6.43
CA GLN A 212 -15.86 -29.90 6.35
C GLN A 212 -17.07 -29.17 5.73
N LYS A 213 -17.77 -28.38 6.55
CA LYS A 213 -18.86 -27.51 6.11
C LYS A 213 -18.29 -26.46 5.15
N ASP A 214 -19.01 -26.19 4.07
CA ASP A 214 -18.70 -25.07 3.18
C ASP A 214 -19.01 -23.73 3.86
N ILE A 215 -18.62 -22.62 3.22
CA ILE A 215 -18.81 -21.28 3.80
C ILE A 215 -20.26 -21.02 4.20
N LEU A 216 -21.26 -21.46 3.44
CA LEU A 216 -22.67 -21.29 3.78
C LEU A 216 -23.09 -22.08 5.03
N GLY A 217 -22.41 -23.20 5.31
CA GLY A 217 -22.57 -23.97 6.53
C GLY A 217 -21.86 -23.38 7.76
N ILE A 218 -20.98 -22.39 7.57
CA ILE A 218 -20.19 -21.72 8.62
C ILE A 218 -20.73 -20.30 8.87
N CYS A 219 -21.02 -19.55 7.80
CA CYS A 219 -21.57 -18.22 7.80
C CYS A 219 -22.61 -18.10 6.68
N CYS A 220 -23.86 -17.81 7.05
CA CYS A 220 -24.95 -17.61 6.10
C CYS A 220 -25.40 -16.14 5.99
N ASP A 221 -24.75 -15.24 6.74
CA ASP A 221 -25.01 -13.79 6.70
C ASP A 221 -23.91 -13.09 5.87
N PRO A 222 -24.26 -12.52 4.70
CA PRO A 222 -23.33 -11.81 3.84
C PRO A 222 -22.60 -10.65 4.53
N LEU A 223 -23.28 -9.92 5.41
CA LEU A 223 -22.71 -8.78 6.12
C LEU A 223 -21.64 -9.23 7.10
N VAL A 224 -21.91 -10.29 7.86
CA VAL A 224 -20.93 -10.86 8.80
C VAL A 224 -19.69 -11.33 8.05
N LEU A 225 -19.84 -11.97 6.89
CA LEU A 225 -18.69 -12.39 6.09
C LEU A 225 -17.89 -11.20 5.55
N ALA A 226 -18.56 -10.15 5.05
CA ALA A 226 -17.90 -8.93 4.59
C ALA A 226 -17.14 -8.21 5.72
N GLN A 227 -17.67 -8.22 6.95
CA GLN A 227 -16.99 -7.70 8.14
C GLN A 227 -15.72 -8.50 8.47
N GLN A 228 -15.76 -9.84 8.38
CA GLN A 228 -14.57 -10.66 8.61
C GLN A 228 -13.51 -10.47 7.52
N LEU A 229 -13.91 -10.33 6.25
CA LEU A 229 -12.99 -9.99 5.16
C LEU A 229 -12.33 -8.63 5.39
N THR A 230 -13.11 -7.63 5.79
CA THR A 230 -12.60 -6.30 6.16
C THR A 230 -11.61 -6.37 7.31
N HIS A 231 -11.88 -7.22 8.30
CA HIS A 231 -10.94 -7.45 9.40
C HIS A 231 -9.60 -8.00 8.89
N ILE A 232 -9.63 -9.06 8.07
CA ILE A 232 -8.43 -9.69 7.53
C ILE A 232 -7.64 -8.69 6.67
N GLU A 233 -8.32 -7.88 5.87
CA GLU A 233 -7.68 -6.89 5.02
C GLU A 233 -7.09 -5.71 5.79
N LEU A 234 -7.75 -5.18 6.81
CA LEU A 234 -7.18 -4.12 7.65
C LEU A 234 -5.94 -4.62 8.41
N GLU A 235 -5.97 -5.85 8.93
CA GLU A 235 -4.76 -6.46 9.53
C GLU A 235 -3.63 -6.59 8.49
N ARG A 236 -3.93 -7.02 7.26
CA ARG A 236 -2.94 -7.09 6.18
C ARG A 236 -2.44 -5.70 5.74
N LEU A 237 -3.31 -4.72 5.61
CA LEU A 237 -2.97 -3.33 5.25
C LEU A 237 -2.12 -2.66 6.32
N SER A 238 -2.45 -2.84 7.60
CA SER A 238 -1.65 -2.35 8.73
C SER A 238 -0.23 -2.96 8.78
N SER A 239 -0.05 -4.13 8.16
CA SER A 239 1.25 -4.81 8.02
C SER A 239 2.01 -4.44 6.76
N ILE A 240 1.42 -3.64 5.86
CA ILE A 240 2.09 -3.11 4.67
C ILE A 240 2.66 -1.75 5.04
N HIS A 241 3.98 -1.69 5.21
CA HIS A 241 4.67 -0.42 5.38
C HIS A 241 4.93 0.22 4.01
N PRO A 242 5.07 1.56 3.92
CA PRO A 242 5.38 2.25 2.67
C PRO A 242 6.58 1.65 1.92
N GLU A 243 7.54 1.08 2.66
CA GLU A 243 8.74 0.43 2.13
C GLU A 243 8.44 -0.97 1.55
N ASP A 244 7.43 -1.68 2.06
CA ASP A 244 7.03 -3.01 1.59
C ASP A 244 6.31 -2.94 0.22
N LEU A 245 5.67 -1.80 -0.09
CA LEU A 245 5.03 -1.54 -1.40
C LEU A 245 6.00 -1.69 -2.58
N MET A 246 7.30 -1.56 -2.33
CA MET A 246 8.37 -1.72 -3.32
C MET A 246 8.76 -3.18 -3.58
N GLN A 247 8.40 -4.12 -2.69
CA GLN A 247 8.82 -5.54 -2.75
C GLN A 247 7.73 -6.51 -3.25
N ILE A 248 6.47 -6.07 -3.37
CA ILE A 248 5.30 -6.92 -3.61
C ILE A 248 5.18 -7.46 -5.06
N ILE A 249 6.04 -7.07 -5.98
CA ILE A 249 5.95 -7.46 -7.40
C ILE A 249 6.39 -8.93 -7.68
N SER A 250 6.92 -9.64 -6.69
CA SER A 250 7.47 -10.99 -6.89
C SER A 250 6.73 -12.06 -6.09
N HIS A 251 6.11 -12.99 -6.84
CA HIS A 251 5.64 -14.32 -6.44
C HIS A 251 4.19 -14.49 -6.00
N MET A 252 3.41 -15.19 -6.83
CA MET A 252 2.39 -16.14 -6.40
C MET A 252 2.25 -17.23 -7.46
N ASP A 253 2.41 -18.50 -7.09
CA ASP A 253 1.73 -19.60 -7.77
C ASP A 253 1.60 -20.85 -6.87
N SER A 254 0.64 -21.72 -7.21
CA SER A 254 0.52 -23.16 -6.92
C SER A 254 -0.87 -23.64 -6.44
N ARG A 255 -1.04 -24.96 -6.52
CA ARG A 255 -2.22 -25.70 -7.00
C ARG A 255 -2.69 -26.76 -6.01
N ASP A 256 -4.00 -27.09 -5.96
CA ASP A 256 -4.47 -28.47 -5.68
C ASP A 256 -5.93 -28.75 -6.10
N LYS A 257 -6.44 -29.99 -5.93
CA LYS A 257 -7.62 -30.60 -6.61
C LYS A 257 -9.00 -30.48 -5.90
N HIS A 258 -10.08 -30.59 -6.69
CA HIS A 258 -11.47 -30.23 -6.33
C HIS A 258 -12.47 -31.39 -6.09
N ARG A 259 -13.60 -31.01 -5.48
CA ARG A 259 -14.83 -31.81 -5.26
C ARG A 259 -16.00 -31.22 -6.05
N VAL A 260 -16.79 -32.06 -6.71
CA VAL A 260 -17.98 -31.65 -7.48
C VAL A 260 -19.12 -31.19 -6.55
N VAL A 261 -19.68 -29.99 -6.82
CA VAL A 261 -20.74 -29.36 -6.02
C VAL A 261 -22.07 -29.33 -6.78
N LYS A 262 -23.18 -29.68 -6.11
CA LYS A 262 -24.52 -29.76 -6.72
C LYS A 262 -25.02 -28.39 -7.22
N LYS A 263 -25.67 -28.35 -8.40
CA LYS A 263 -26.17 -27.13 -9.08
C LYS A 263 -26.96 -26.16 -8.19
N LYS A 264 -27.95 -26.63 -7.43
CA LYS A 264 -28.76 -25.77 -6.52
C LYS A 264 -27.91 -25.07 -5.47
N HIS A 265 -26.86 -25.74 -5.00
CA HIS A 265 -25.93 -25.16 -4.03
C HIS A 265 -25.01 -24.13 -4.70
N ARG A 266 -24.55 -24.38 -5.94
CA ARG A 266 -23.75 -23.40 -6.72
C ARG A 266 -24.50 -22.08 -6.96
N THR A 267 -25.78 -22.14 -7.31
CA THR A 267 -26.60 -20.91 -7.47
C THR A 267 -26.66 -20.11 -6.17
N ARG A 268 -26.93 -20.76 -5.04
CA ARG A 268 -26.96 -20.09 -3.72
C ARG A 268 -25.61 -19.49 -3.34
N MET A 269 -24.52 -20.18 -3.65
CA MET A 269 -23.16 -19.68 -3.42
C MET A 269 -22.88 -18.40 -4.20
N LEU A 270 -23.25 -18.35 -5.49
CA LEU A 270 -23.08 -17.15 -6.30
C LEU A 270 -23.92 -15.98 -5.77
N GLU A 271 -25.21 -16.21 -5.47
CA GLU A 271 -26.08 -15.17 -4.90
C GLU A 271 -25.55 -14.65 -3.56
N PHE A 272 -25.08 -15.55 -2.70
CA PHE A 272 -24.49 -15.18 -1.42
C PHE A 272 -23.25 -14.30 -1.60
N PHE A 273 -22.30 -14.67 -2.47
CA PHE A 273 -21.10 -13.85 -2.69
C PHE A 273 -21.39 -12.53 -3.40
N ILE A 274 -22.45 -12.44 -4.22
CA ILE A 274 -22.92 -11.16 -4.78
C ILE A 274 -23.38 -10.23 -3.64
N ASP A 275 -24.14 -10.76 -2.68
CA ASP A 275 -24.55 -10.00 -1.51
C ASP A 275 -23.35 -9.62 -0.63
N VAL A 276 -22.36 -10.51 -0.46
CA VAL A 276 -21.10 -10.19 0.27
C VAL A 276 -20.35 -9.04 -0.41
N ALA A 277 -20.18 -9.08 -1.74
CA ALA A 277 -19.50 -8.02 -2.49
C ALA A 277 -20.20 -6.66 -2.34
N ARG A 278 -21.54 -6.66 -2.33
CA ARG A 278 -22.33 -5.47 -2.03
C ARG A 278 -22.11 -4.95 -0.62
N GLU A 279 -22.05 -5.83 0.38
CA GLU A 279 -21.74 -5.40 1.75
C GLU A 279 -20.30 -4.89 1.89
N CYS A 280 -19.33 -5.46 1.16
CA CYS A 280 -17.98 -4.91 1.06
C CYS A 280 -17.99 -3.48 0.49
N PHE A 281 -18.75 -3.21 -0.58
CA PHE A 281 -18.95 -1.85 -1.12
C PHE A 281 -19.49 -0.89 -0.06
N ASN A 282 -20.57 -1.29 0.64
CA ASN A 282 -21.22 -0.47 1.66
C ASN A 282 -20.28 -0.13 2.83
N ILE A 283 -19.41 -1.06 3.21
CA ILE A 283 -18.41 -0.88 4.28
C ILE A 283 -17.29 0.09 3.84
N GLY A 284 -17.04 0.25 2.53
CA GLY A 284 -15.85 0.92 2.01
C GLY A 284 -14.69 -0.03 1.74
N ASN A 285 -14.96 -1.34 1.70
CA ASN A 285 -14.01 -2.37 1.33
C ASN A 285 -14.06 -2.66 -0.18
N PHE A 286 -13.32 -1.89 -0.96
CA PHE A 286 -13.28 -2.05 -2.41
C PHE A 286 -12.35 -3.20 -2.85
N ASN A 287 -11.34 -3.54 -2.06
CA ASN A 287 -10.40 -4.62 -2.41
C ASN A 287 -11.09 -6.00 -2.41
N SER A 288 -11.81 -6.35 -1.34
CA SER A 288 -12.57 -7.60 -1.28
C SER A 288 -13.71 -7.62 -2.29
N MET A 289 -14.38 -6.49 -2.52
CA MET A 289 -15.39 -6.38 -3.56
C MET A 289 -14.80 -6.73 -4.93
N MET A 290 -13.67 -6.12 -5.29
CA MET A 290 -12.97 -6.38 -6.56
C MET A 290 -12.53 -7.84 -6.67
N ALA A 291 -12.01 -8.44 -5.59
CA ALA A 291 -11.60 -9.83 -5.56
C ALA A 291 -12.76 -10.79 -5.83
N ILE A 292 -13.93 -10.55 -5.23
CA ILE A 292 -15.13 -11.36 -5.45
C ILE A 292 -15.64 -11.23 -6.88
N ILE A 293 -15.77 -9.99 -7.39
CA ILE A 293 -16.22 -9.74 -8.78
C ILE A 293 -15.27 -10.40 -9.77
N SER A 294 -13.96 -10.20 -9.60
CA SER A 294 -12.93 -10.80 -10.45
C SER A 294 -13.00 -12.33 -10.41
N GLY A 295 -13.20 -12.92 -9.23
CA GLY A 295 -13.37 -14.35 -9.04
C GLY A 295 -14.59 -14.93 -9.77
N MET A 296 -15.71 -14.20 -9.79
CA MET A 296 -16.91 -14.59 -10.55
C MET A 296 -16.72 -14.48 -12.06
N ASN A 297 -15.90 -13.53 -12.51
CA ASN A 297 -15.55 -13.29 -13.91
C ASN A 297 -14.41 -14.18 -14.43
N LEU A 298 -13.77 -14.97 -13.58
CA LEU A 298 -12.84 -16.00 -14.03
C LEU A 298 -13.55 -16.97 -14.98
N SER A 299 -12.87 -17.34 -16.06
CA SER A 299 -13.42 -18.22 -17.11
C SER A 299 -14.05 -19.52 -16.57
N PRO A 300 -13.43 -20.26 -15.61
CA PRO A 300 -14.05 -21.45 -14.99
C PRO A 300 -15.40 -21.20 -14.29
N VAL A 301 -15.68 -19.97 -13.86
CA VAL A 301 -16.95 -19.62 -13.19
C VAL A 301 -17.93 -19.02 -14.21
N ALA A 302 -17.49 -18.05 -15.01
CA ALA A 302 -18.30 -17.36 -16.01
C ALA A 302 -18.88 -18.30 -17.08
N ARG A 303 -18.24 -19.45 -17.29
CA ARG A 303 -18.68 -20.46 -18.25
C ARG A 303 -19.86 -21.31 -17.79
N LEU A 304 -20.21 -21.32 -16.49
CA LEU A 304 -21.26 -22.18 -15.91
C LEU A 304 -22.68 -21.70 -16.27
N LYS A 305 -23.01 -21.65 -17.57
CA LYS A 305 -24.22 -20.99 -18.11
C LYS A 305 -25.51 -21.53 -17.50
N LYS A 306 -25.57 -22.83 -17.17
CA LYS A 306 -26.76 -23.43 -16.57
C LYS A 306 -26.94 -23.03 -15.10
N THR A 307 -25.86 -22.69 -14.39
CA THR A 307 -25.92 -22.12 -13.04
C THR A 307 -26.30 -20.64 -13.11
N TRP A 308 -25.63 -19.86 -13.96
CA TRP A 308 -25.88 -18.42 -14.14
C TRP A 308 -27.31 -18.09 -14.58
N SER A 309 -27.94 -18.94 -15.41
CA SER A 309 -29.35 -18.76 -15.79
C SER A 309 -30.35 -18.83 -14.63
N LYS A 310 -29.92 -19.26 -13.45
CA LYS A 310 -30.73 -19.29 -12.22
C LYS A 310 -30.35 -18.20 -11.20
N VAL A 311 -29.26 -17.49 -11.42
CA VAL A 311 -28.78 -16.43 -10.52
C VAL A 311 -29.47 -15.13 -10.88
N LYS A 312 -29.87 -14.35 -9.88
CA LYS A 312 -30.38 -12.99 -10.09
C LYS A 312 -29.20 -12.03 -10.32
N THR A 313 -28.89 -11.71 -11.57
CA THR A 313 -27.67 -10.95 -11.93
C THR A 313 -27.78 -9.44 -11.72
N ALA A 314 -28.97 -8.85 -11.60
CA ALA A 314 -29.12 -7.39 -11.53
C ALA A 314 -28.23 -6.70 -10.47
N LYS A 315 -28.01 -7.33 -9.31
CA LYS A 315 -27.08 -6.81 -8.29
C LYS A 315 -25.61 -6.93 -8.72
N PHE A 316 -25.27 -8.02 -9.40
CA PHE A 316 -23.94 -8.26 -9.93
C PHE A 316 -23.61 -7.26 -11.04
N ASP A 317 -24.54 -7.00 -11.96
CA ASP A 317 -24.37 -6.06 -13.07
C ASP A 317 -24.05 -4.63 -12.55
N VAL A 318 -24.68 -4.22 -11.45
CA VAL A 318 -24.38 -2.93 -10.77
C VAL A 318 -22.96 -2.93 -10.18
N LEU A 319 -22.56 -4.03 -9.54
CA LEU A 319 -21.21 -4.17 -8.97
C LEU A 319 -20.14 -4.17 -10.06
N GLU A 320 -20.39 -4.82 -11.19
CA GLU A 320 -19.51 -4.79 -12.35
C GLU A 320 -19.37 -3.37 -12.91
N HIS A 321 -20.45 -2.61 -13.00
CA HIS A 321 -20.41 -1.22 -13.44
C HIS A 321 -19.51 -0.35 -12.54
N HIS A 322 -19.50 -0.58 -11.22
CA HIS A 322 -18.60 0.12 -10.31
C HIS A 322 -17.12 -0.22 -10.55
N MET A 323 -16.80 -1.42 -11.05
CA MET A 323 -15.44 -1.89 -11.32
C MET A 323 -15.07 -1.89 -12.80
N ASP A 324 -15.85 -1.20 -13.63
CA ASP A 324 -15.61 -1.11 -15.06
C ASP A 324 -14.21 -0.48 -15.34
N PRO A 325 -13.35 -1.14 -16.14
CA PRO A 325 -11.98 -0.67 -16.37
C PRO A 325 -11.91 0.58 -17.28
N SER A 326 -13.00 0.97 -17.94
CA SER A 326 -13.04 2.11 -18.85
C SER A 326 -12.68 3.41 -18.14
N SER A 327 -12.09 4.34 -18.88
CA SER A 327 -11.64 5.63 -18.35
C SER A 327 -10.78 5.48 -17.08
N ASN A 328 -9.94 4.43 -17.04
CA ASN A 328 -9.08 4.08 -15.91
C ASN A 328 -9.86 3.89 -14.59
N PHE A 329 -10.93 3.09 -14.62
CA PHE A 329 -11.75 2.78 -13.45
C PHE A 329 -12.45 4.02 -12.84
N CYS A 330 -13.02 4.89 -13.67
CA CYS A 330 -13.59 6.17 -13.21
C CYS A 330 -14.71 6.02 -12.16
N ASN A 331 -15.56 5.00 -12.32
CA ASN A 331 -16.67 4.71 -11.41
C ASN A 331 -16.15 4.30 -10.03
N TYR A 332 -15.19 3.38 -9.99
CA TYR A 332 -14.49 2.99 -8.77
C TYR A 332 -13.82 4.18 -8.10
N ARG A 333 -13.10 5.01 -8.86
CA ARG A 333 -12.40 6.19 -8.32
C ARG A 333 -13.36 7.20 -7.70
N THR A 334 -14.52 7.41 -8.33
CA THR A 334 -15.59 8.27 -7.79
C THR A 334 -16.14 7.69 -6.49
N ALA A 335 -16.38 6.38 -6.43
CA ALA A 335 -16.84 5.71 -5.22
C ALA A 335 -15.80 5.76 -4.09
N LEU A 336 -14.52 5.56 -4.41
CA LEU A 336 -13.41 5.69 -3.47
C LEU A 336 -13.32 7.11 -2.91
N GLN A 337 -13.41 8.14 -3.76
CA GLN A 337 -13.41 9.53 -3.31
C GLN A 337 -14.58 9.82 -2.35
N GLY A 338 -15.78 9.30 -2.66
CA GLY A 338 -16.93 9.39 -1.76
C GLY A 338 -16.66 8.73 -0.41
N ALA A 339 -16.04 7.55 -0.40
CA ALA A 339 -15.67 6.86 0.84
C ALA A 339 -14.61 7.63 1.65
N THR A 340 -13.59 8.19 0.99
CA THR A 340 -12.58 9.05 1.63
C THR A 340 -13.24 10.26 2.30
N GLN A 341 -14.18 10.92 1.62
CA GLN A 341 -14.91 12.07 2.19
C GLN A 341 -15.77 11.66 3.40
N ARG A 342 -16.44 10.50 3.34
CA ARG A 342 -17.18 9.96 4.51
C ARG A 342 -16.24 9.72 5.69
N SER A 343 -15.05 9.17 5.45
CA SER A 343 -14.07 8.90 6.50
C SER A 343 -13.59 10.17 7.21
N GLN A 344 -13.37 11.25 6.45
CA GLN A 344 -12.97 12.56 6.98
C GLN A 344 -14.05 13.22 7.86
N THR A 345 -15.32 12.94 7.60
CA THR A 345 -16.48 13.52 8.31
C THR A 345 -17.17 12.50 9.24
N ALA A 346 -16.49 11.39 9.52
CA ALA A 346 -17.04 10.25 10.23
C ALA A 346 -17.39 10.58 11.68
N ASN A 347 -18.60 10.16 12.11
CA ASN A 347 -19.05 10.24 13.49
C ASN A 347 -18.92 8.89 14.21
N SER A 348 -18.60 7.83 13.48
CA SER A 348 -18.38 6.48 14.00
C SER A 348 -17.11 5.85 13.43
N SER A 349 -16.53 4.89 14.14
CA SER A 349 -15.36 4.13 13.67
C SER A 349 -15.65 3.35 12.37
N ARG A 350 -16.90 2.92 12.17
CA ARG A 350 -17.34 2.21 10.96
C ARG A 350 -17.23 3.08 9.70
N GLU A 351 -17.54 4.37 9.80
CA GLU A 351 -17.50 5.28 8.66
C GLU A 351 -16.06 5.64 8.23
N LYS A 352 -15.07 5.37 9.10
CA LYS A 352 -13.65 5.62 8.81
C LYS A 352 -13.03 4.60 7.86
N ILE A 353 -13.68 3.44 7.67
CA ILE A 353 -13.12 2.33 6.88
C ILE A 353 -13.08 2.72 5.40
N VAL A 354 -11.86 2.69 4.85
CA VAL A 354 -11.60 2.83 3.41
C VAL A 354 -10.49 1.85 3.07
N ILE A 355 -10.80 0.85 2.24
CA ILE A 355 -9.82 -0.13 1.74
C ILE A 355 -9.83 -0.04 0.22
N PRO A 356 -8.83 0.62 -0.40
CA PRO A 356 -8.76 0.77 -1.85
C PRO A 356 -8.44 -0.56 -2.53
N VAL A 357 -8.72 -0.67 -3.83
CA VAL A 357 -8.17 -1.76 -4.65
C VAL A 357 -6.66 -1.57 -4.76
N PHE A 358 -5.93 -2.39 -4.02
CA PHE A 358 -4.50 -2.20 -3.79
C PHE A 358 -3.68 -2.24 -5.09
N ASN A 359 -4.02 -3.14 -6.00
CA ASN A 359 -3.33 -3.27 -7.29
C ASN A 359 -3.45 -1.99 -8.15
N LEU A 360 -4.59 -1.28 -8.08
CA LEU A 360 -4.76 -0.03 -8.81
C LEU A 360 -3.97 1.10 -8.15
N PHE A 361 -3.93 1.13 -6.82
CA PHE A 361 -3.10 2.08 -6.08
C PHE A 361 -1.60 1.93 -6.40
N ILE A 362 -1.08 0.70 -6.38
CA ILE A 362 0.31 0.39 -6.78
C ILE A 362 0.56 0.79 -8.23
N LYS A 363 -0.38 0.46 -9.13
CA LYS A 363 -0.31 0.83 -10.55
C LYS A 363 -0.16 2.34 -10.71
N ASP A 364 -0.92 3.14 -9.96
CA ASP A 364 -0.87 4.60 -10.03
C ASP A 364 0.49 5.16 -9.55
N ILE A 365 1.02 4.66 -8.42
CA ILE A 365 2.35 5.03 -7.93
C ILE A 365 3.44 4.65 -8.95
N TYR A 366 3.35 3.43 -9.50
CA TYR A 366 4.29 2.94 -10.51
C TYR A 366 4.32 3.85 -11.74
N PHE A 367 3.16 4.23 -12.27
CA PHE A 367 3.08 5.11 -13.44
C PHE A 367 3.59 6.52 -13.13
N LEU A 368 3.23 7.11 -11.99
CA LEU A 368 3.81 8.40 -11.57
C LEU A 368 5.34 8.34 -11.47
N HIS A 369 5.86 7.23 -10.94
CA HIS A 369 7.30 7.01 -10.85
C HIS A 369 7.97 6.84 -12.23
N LYS A 370 7.31 6.16 -13.18
CA LYS A 370 7.87 5.88 -14.51
C LYS A 370 7.78 7.05 -15.48
N ILE A 371 6.72 7.85 -15.41
CA ILE A 371 6.47 8.94 -16.37
C ILE A 371 7.42 10.12 -16.13
N HIS A 372 7.78 10.39 -14.88
CA HIS A 372 8.63 11.53 -14.52
C HIS A 372 10.05 11.08 -14.17
N THR A 373 11.08 11.82 -14.59
CA THR A 373 12.47 11.56 -14.19
C THR A 373 12.73 11.98 -12.74
N ASN A 374 13.66 11.30 -12.06
CA ASN A 374 14.08 11.66 -10.70
C ASN A 374 14.88 12.98 -10.67
N HIS A 375 15.59 13.27 -11.77
CA HIS A 375 16.33 14.52 -11.97
C HIS A 375 15.76 15.31 -13.14
N LEU A 376 15.77 16.63 -13.01
CA LEU A 376 15.52 17.57 -14.10
C LEU A 376 16.79 17.71 -14.97
N PRO A 377 16.69 18.29 -16.19
CA PRO A 377 17.83 18.46 -17.09
C PRO A 377 19.00 19.28 -16.50
N ASN A 378 18.74 20.12 -15.50
CA ASN A 378 19.75 20.90 -14.78
C ASN A 378 20.42 20.11 -13.63
N GLY A 379 20.12 18.81 -13.47
CA GLY A 379 20.65 17.97 -12.39
C GLY A 379 19.90 18.07 -11.07
N HIS A 380 18.91 18.97 -10.94
CA HIS A 380 18.12 19.09 -9.71
C HIS A 380 17.24 17.86 -9.50
N VAL A 381 17.00 17.52 -8.24
CA VAL A 381 15.97 16.56 -7.86
C VAL A 381 14.61 17.13 -8.24
N ASN A 382 13.80 16.33 -8.94
CA ASN A 382 12.43 16.68 -9.32
C ASN A 382 11.48 16.51 -8.13
N PHE A 383 11.52 17.47 -7.20
CA PHE A 383 10.77 17.41 -5.95
C PHE A 383 9.25 17.36 -6.17
N LYS A 384 8.74 18.02 -7.23
CA LYS A 384 7.33 17.97 -7.62
C LYS A 384 6.82 16.53 -7.82
N LYS A 385 7.60 15.69 -8.51
CA LYS A 385 7.28 14.26 -8.68
C LYS A 385 7.13 13.56 -7.33
N PHE A 386 8.08 13.76 -6.43
CA PHE A 386 8.08 13.10 -5.14
C PHE A 386 6.97 13.61 -4.23
N TRP A 387 6.60 14.88 -4.34
CA TRP A 387 5.43 15.44 -3.66
C TRP A 387 4.14 14.74 -4.11
N GLU A 388 3.95 14.52 -5.42
CA GLU A 388 2.76 13.82 -5.94
C GLU A 388 2.68 12.36 -5.46
N ILE A 389 3.82 11.66 -5.44
CA ILE A 389 3.92 10.28 -4.93
C ILE A 389 3.66 10.25 -3.42
N SER A 390 4.30 11.15 -2.67
CA SER A 390 4.18 11.27 -1.22
C SER A 390 2.75 11.57 -0.80
N ARG A 391 2.02 12.40 -1.55
CA ARG A 391 0.60 12.68 -1.32
C ARG A 391 -0.25 11.41 -1.37
N GLN A 392 -0.01 10.52 -2.33
CA GLN A 392 -0.76 9.25 -2.43
C GLN A 392 -0.38 8.27 -1.31
N ILE A 393 0.91 8.18 -0.97
CA ILE A 393 1.38 7.33 0.12
C ILE A 393 0.86 7.81 1.47
N HIS A 394 0.81 9.12 1.69
CA HIS A 394 0.24 9.70 2.91
C HIS A 394 -1.24 9.32 3.06
N GLU A 395 -2.03 9.43 1.99
CA GLU A 395 -3.43 9.01 1.98
C GLU A 395 -3.57 7.52 2.33
N PHE A 396 -2.73 6.66 1.76
CA PHE A 396 -2.67 5.24 2.11
C PHE A 396 -2.34 5.00 3.58
N MET A 397 -1.38 5.72 4.15
CA MET A 397 -1.02 5.61 5.57
C MET A 397 -2.17 6.01 6.51
N THR A 398 -3.08 6.91 6.08
CA THR A 398 -4.27 7.22 6.89
C THR A 398 -5.22 6.02 6.98
N TRP A 399 -5.34 5.25 5.90
CA TRP A 399 -6.20 4.07 5.85
C TRP A 399 -5.65 2.91 6.68
N THR A 400 -4.32 2.76 6.76
CA THR A 400 -3.69 1.68 7.54
C THR A 400 -3.81 1.84 9.05
N GLN A 401 -4.14 3.05 9.55
CA GLN A 401 -4.33 3.33 10.98
C GLN A 401 -5.75 3.05 11.49
N VAL A 402 -6.67 2.63 10.63
CA VAL A 402 -8.06 2.38 11.01
C VAL A 402 -8.18 1.01 11.69
N GLU A 403 -8.56 1.01 12.97
CA GLU A 403 -8.94 -0.22 13.68
C GLU A 403 -10.30 -0.74 13.19
N CYS A 404 -10.38 -2.06 12.98
CA CYS A 404 -11.62 -2.70 12.56
C CYS A 404 -12.66 -2.68 13.71
N PRO A 405 -13.83 -2.05 13.54
CA PRO A 405 -14.82 -1.92 14.61
C PRO A 405 -15.76 -3.13 14.73
N PHE A 406 -15.58 -4.15 13.89
CA PHE A 406 -16.44 -5.32 13.85
C PHE A 406 -15.92 -6.43 14.78
N GLU A 407 -16.84 -7.19 15.37
CA GLU A 407 -16.49 -8.32 16.22
C GLU A 407 -15.77 -9.41 15.41
N LYS A 408 -14.69 -9.98 15.98
CA LYS A 408 -13.93 -11.07 15.36
C LYS A 408 -14.65 -12.41 15.54
N ASP A 409 -14.97 -13.07 14.43
CA ASP A 409 -15.39 -14.48 14.45
C ASP A 409 -14.22 -15.39 14.03
N LYS A 410 -13.61 -16.03 15.03
CA LYS A 410 -12.45 -16.91 14.83
C LYS A 410 -12.74 -18.12 13.93
N LYS A 411 -13.98 -18.63 13.90
CA LYS A 411 -14.33 -19.79 13.07
C LYS A 411 -14.37 -19.39 11.60
N ILE A 412 -15.00 -18.24 11.30
CA ILE A 412 -15.06 -17.69 9.94
C ILE A 412 -13.65 -17.30 9.47
N GLN A 413 -12.88 -16.60 10.31
CA GLN A 413 -11.51 -16.22 9.97
C GLN A 413 -10.61 -17.44 9.72
N SER A 414 -10.70 -18.46 10.58
CA SER A 414 -9.95 -19.71 10.40
C SER A 414 -10.31 -20.37 9.07
N TYR A 415 -11.59 -20.43 8.70
CA TYR A 415 -11.99 -20.96 7.40
C TYR A 415 -11.43 -20.14 6.24
N LEU A 416 -11.54 -18.81 6.27
CA LEU A 416 -11.06 -17.92 5.20
C LEU A 416 -9.54 -17.99 5.02
N LEU A 417 -8.79 -18.07 6.12
CA LEU A 417 -7.33 -18.09 6.11
C LEU A 417 -6.73 -19.46 5.77
N THR A 418 -7.51 -20.54 5.94
CA THR A 418 -7.06 -21.92 5.67
C THR A 418 -7.76 -22.55 4.47
N ALA A 419 -8.63 -21.81 3.78
CA ALA A 419 -9.30 -22.28 2.58
C ALA A 419 -8.26 -22.66 1.51
N PRO A 420 -8.41 -23.81 0.84
CA PRO A 420 -7.48 -24.25 -0.17
C PRO A 420 -7.49 -23.26 -1.34
N ILE A 421 -6.30 -22.86 -1.79
CA ILE A 421 -6.12 -22.09 -3.02
C ILE A 421 -6.01 -23.08 -4.17
N TYR A 422 -6.86 -22.88 -5.16
CA TYR A 422 -6.92 -23.75 -6.33
C TYR A 422 -6.13 -23.18 -7.48
N SER A 423 -5.51 -24.05 -8.28
CA SER A 423 -4.90 -23.62 -9.54
C SER A 423 -5.93 -23.36 -10.61
N GLU A 424 -5.51 -22.62 -11.63
CA GLU A 424 -6.29 -22.42 -12.84
C GLU A 424 -6.73 -23.77 -13.46
N GLU A 425 -5.80 -24.72 -13.63
CA GLU A 425 -6.12 -26.07 -14.13
C GLU A 425 -7.16 -26.77 -13.24
N ALA A 426 -7.00 -26.71 -11.92
CA ALA A 426 -7.92 -27.34 -11.00
C ALA A 426 -9.32 -26.71 -11.07
N LEU A 427 -9.40 -25.37 -11.19
CA LEU A 427 -10.66 -24.64 -11.33
C LEU A 427 -11.38 -25.05 -12.61
N PHE A 428 -10.66 -25.17 -13.73
CA PHE A 428 -11.25 -25.64 -14.99
C PHE A 428 -11.73 -27.09 -14.89
N ILE A 429 -11.00 -27.98 -14.23
CA ILE A 429 -11.46 -29.37 -14.00
C ILE A 429 -12.78 -29.35 -13.22
N ALA A 430 -12.83 -28.64 -12.09
CA ALA A 430 -14.03 -28.54 -11.26
C ALA A 430 -15.21 -27.93 -12.02
N SER A 431 -14.93 -26.95 -12.87
CA SER A 431 -15.91 -26.34 -13.76
C SER A 431 -16.49 -27.36 -14.73
N PHE A 432 -15.65 -28.11 -15.46
CA PHE A 432 -16.12 -29.09 -16.45
C PHE A 432 -16.83 -30.29 -15.81
N GLU A 433 -16.40 -30.71 -14.63
CA GLU A 433 -17.11 -31.73 -13.84
C GLU A 433 -18.46 -31.22 -13.33
N SER A 434 -18.57 -29.92 -13.05
CA SER A 434 -19.82 -29.28 -12.60
C SER A 434 -20.82 -29.05 -13.74
N GLU A 435 -20.32 -28.64 -14.91
CA GLU A 435 -21.04 -28.43 -16.16
C GLU A 435 -20.14 -28.81 -17.35
N GLY A 436 -20.47 -29.91 -18.02
CA GLY A 436 -19.70 -30.40 -19.17
C GLY A 436 -19.62 -29.41 -20.34
N PRO A 437 -18.66 -29.60 -21.27
CA PRO A 437 -18.40 -28.68 -22.37
C PRO A 437 -19.63 -28.49 -23.27
N GLU A 438 -19.92 -27.25 -23.65
CA GLU A 438 -21.10 -26.86 -24.40
C GLU A 438 -20.86 -26.74 -25.91
N ASN A 439 -19.61 -26.43 -26.32
CA ASN A 439 -19.23 -26.23 -27.72
C ASN A 439 -17.98 -27.04 -28.10
N HIS A 440 -17.61 -27.04 -29.39
CA HIS A 440 -16.46 -27.79 -29.89
C HIS A 440 -15.13 -27.32 -29.28
N MET A 441 -14.93 -26.01 -29.13
CA MET A 441 -13.71 -25.47 -28.52
C MET A 441 -13.54 -25.95 -27.08
N GLU A 442 -14.60 -25.89 -26.27
CA GLU A 442 -14.59 -26.37 -24.90
C GLU A 442 -14.38 -27.88 -24.81
N LYS A 443 -14.92 -28.67 -25.76
CA LYS A 443 -14.67 -30.12 -25.82
C LYS A 443 -13.19 -30.39 -26.05
N ASP A 444 -12.51 -29.61 -26.89
CA ASP A 444 -11.10 -29.78 -27.17
C ASP A 444 -10.23 -29.26 -26.02
N SER A 445 -10.57 -28.13 -25.39
CA SER A 445 -9.94 -27.67 -24.15
C SER A 445 -10.07 -28.71 -23.03
N TRP A 446 -11.23 -29.33 -22.87
CA TRP A 446 -11.46 -30.37 -21.87
C TRP A 446 -10.63 -31.63 -22.15
N LYS A 447 -10.56 -32.08 -23.41
CA LYS A 447 -9.69 -33.19 -23.81
C LYS A 447 -8.23 -32.89 -23.50
N ASN A 448 -7.74 -31.71 -23.90
CA ASN A 448 -6.36 -31.29 -23.66
C ASN A 448 -6.04 -31.26 -22.15
N LEU A 449 -6.91 -30.64 -21.36
CA LEU A 449 -6.76 -30.57 -19.90
C LEU A 449 -6.71 -31.96 -19.27
N ARG A 450 -7.58 -32.88 -19.70
CA ARG A 450 -7.60 -34.26 -19.21
C ARG A 450 -6.33 -35.02 -19.60
N THR A 451 -5.83 -34.84 -20.83
CA THR A 451 -4.57 -35.45 -21.30
C THR A 451 -3.37 -34.92 -20.51
N THR A 452 -3.29 -33.60 -20.26
CA THR A 452 -2.23 -33.00 -19.45
C THR A 452 -2.24 -33.49 -18.01
N VAL A 453 -3.41 -33.65 -17.41
CA VAL A 453 -3.56 -34.18 -16.05
C VAL A 453 -3.21 -35.66 -15.98
N LEU A 454 -3.59 -36.46 -16.99
CA LEU A 454 -3.27 -37.88 -17.09
C LEU A 454 -1.77 -38.12 -17.34
N ASN A 455 -1.10 -37.28 -18.13
CA ASN A 455 0.33 -37.40 -18.41
C ASN A 455 1.23 -36.95 -17.24
N ARG A 456 0.66 -36.25 -16.24
CA ARG A 456 1.35 -35.79 -15.02
C ARG A 456 1.09 -36.68 -13.79
N ALA A 457 0.21 -37.67 -13.91
CA ALA A 457 -0.12 -38.65 -12.88
C ALA A 457 0.62 -39.96 -13.15
#